data_AF-A0A941D0I3-F1
#
_entry.id   AF-A0A941D0I3-F1
#
_cell.length_a   1.000
_cell.length_b   1.000
_cell.length_c   1.000
_cell.angle_alpha   90.00
_cell.angle_beta   90.00
_cell.angle_gamma   90.00
#
_symmetry.space_group_name_H-M   'P 1'
#
loop_
_entity.id
_entity.type
_entity.pdbx_description
1 polymer ?
#
loop_
_entity_poly.entity_id
_entity_poly.type
_entity_poly.pdbx_seq_one_letter_code
_entity_poly.pdbx_strand_id
1 'polypeptide(L)'
;MLRIFLTALALTVLLPVPGNAADSTTAANSSEPLNIGFVLYTKTRTPGVLSARWNYANAYSGPGKATGGPKAGSFVGRYHVRYFLENGQFSDEYDLDIQRHAPGDFYDVTWITDGKVSARGVGMEVAGRKSLAVGWRRVAD
;
A
#
# COMPACT_ATOMS: atom_id res chain seq x y z
N MET A 1 -58.56 -13.02 -22.47
CA MET A 1 -58.65 -13.96 -23.60
C MET A 1 -57.63 -15.06 -23.39
N LEU A 2 -58.12 -16.30 -23.28
CA LEU A 2 -57.39 -17.53 -23.03
C LEU A 2 -56.71 -18.01 -24.32
N ARG A 3 -55.41 -18.35 -24.27
CA ARG A 3 -54.75 -19.27 -25.20
C ARG A 3 -53.70 -20.10 -24.46
N ILE A 4 -54.15 -21.27 -24.01
CA ILE A 4 -53.33 -22.47 -23.74
C ILE A 4 -52.83 -22.99 -25.09
N PHE A 5 -51.59 -23.51 -25.18
CA PHE A 5 -51.30 -24.77 -25.91
C PHE A 5 -49.81 -25.19 -25.82
N LEU A 6 -49.66 -26.49 -25.52
CA LEU A 6 -48.62 -27.44 -25.93
C LEU A 6 -47.23 -27.43 -25.25
N THR A 7 -47.13 -28.31 -24.26
CA THR A 7 -45.96 -29.06 -23.80
C THR A 7 -45.23 -29.77 -24.95
N ALA A 8 -43.91 -29.62 -25.00
CA ALA A 8 -43.01 -30.57 -25.65
C ALA A 8 -41.84 -30.86 -24.69
N LEU A 9 -41.84 -32.08 -24.15
CA LEU A 9 -40.80 -32.63 -23.29
C LEU A 9 -39.69 -33.19 -24.20
N ALA A 10 -38.55 -32.52 -24.28
CA ALA A 10 -37.38 -33.04 -24.99
C ALA A 10 -36.40 -33.63 -23.97
N LEU A 11 -36.33 -34.96 -23.94
CA LEU A 11 -35.43 -35.76 -23.10
C LEU A 11 -34.07 -35.84 -23.79
N THR A 12 -33.10 -35.00 -23.39
CA THR A 12 -31.72 -35.11 -23.86
C THR A 12 -30.94 -36.10 -23.00
N VAL A 13 -30.50 -37.19 -23.64
CA VAL A 13 -29.60 -38.21 -23.09
C VAL A 13 -28.20 -37.59 -22.92
N LEU A 14 -27.68 -37.53 -21.69
CA LEU A 14 -26.29 -37.19 -21.40
C LEU A 14 -25.39 -38.42 -21.60
N LEU A 15 -24.39 -38.31 -22.47
CA LEU A 15 -23.25 -39.21 -22.53
C LEU A 15 -22.12 -38.65 -21.65
N PRO A 16 -21.48 -39.45 -20.77
CA PRO A 16 -20.33 -38.99 -19.99
C PRO A 16 -19.08 -38.96 -20.88
N VAL A 17 -18.57 -37.75 -21.14
CA VAL A 17 -17.21 -37.54 -21.66
C VAL A 17 -16.25 -37.62 -20.46
N PRO A 18 -15.18 -38.43 -20.50
CA PRO A 18 -14.13 -38.37 -19.48
C PRO A 18 -13.37 -37.05 -19.64
N GLY A 19 -13.77 -36.05 -18.88
CA GLY A 19 -13.03 -34.81 -18.71
C GLY A 19 -11.76 -35.09 -17.91
N ASN A 20 -10.60 -34.96 -18.54
CA ASN A 20 -9.34 -34.76 -17.84
C ASN A 20 -9.48 -33.46 -17.03
N ALA A 21 -9.84 -33.60 -15.75
CA ALA A 21 -9.66 -32.54 -14.79
C ALA A 21 -8.14 -32.34 -14.65
N ALA A 22 -7.61 -31.33 -15.34
CA ALA A 22 -6.33 -30.77 -14.98
C ALA A 22 -6.50 -30.18 -13.58
N ASP A 23 -6.02 -30.94 -12.60
CA ASP A 23 -5.97 -30.56 -11.20
C ASP A 23 -5.03 -29.35 -11.10
N SER A 24 -5.59 -28.16 -11.35
CA SER A 24 -4.93 -26.89 -11.16
C SER A 24 -5.03 -26.57 -9.68
N THR A 25 -4.29 -27.36 -8.88
CA THR A 25 -4.04 -27.08 -7.47
C THR A 25 -3.19 -25.83 -7.41
N THR A 26 -3.86 -24.69 -7.59
CA THR A 26 -3.32 -23.37 -7.27
C THR A 26 -3.30 -23.37 -5.75
N ALA A 27 -2.18 -23.79 -5.17
CA ALA A 27 -1.93 -23.64 -3.75
C ALA A 27 -2.02 -22.14 -3.45
N ALA A 28 -3.19 -21.71 -3.00
CA ALA A 28 -3.36 -20.42 -2.37
C ALA A 28 -2.54 -20.49 -1.09
N ASN A 29 -1.29 -20.03 -1.16
CA ASN A 29 -0.51 -19.73 0.03
C ASN A 29 -1.22 -18.56 0.72
N SER A 30 -2.24 -18.87 1.53
CA SER A 30 -2.86 -17.94 2.45
C SER A 30 -1.91 -17.72 3.63
N SER A 31 -0.72 -17.18 3.35
CA SER A 31 0.10 -16.58 4.39
C SER A 31 -0.56 -15.24 4.73
N GLU A 32 -0.86 -15.02 6.01
CA GLU A 32 -1.32 -13.70 6.45
C GLU A 32 -0.36 -12.61 5.94
N PRO A 33 -0.90 -11.47 5.45
CA PRO A 33 -0.06 -10.40 4.95
C PRO A 33 0.91 -9.92 6.04
N LEU A 34 2.19 -9.80 5.72
CA LEU A 34 3.18 -9.27 6.66
C LEU A 34 2.79 -7.86 7.09
N ASN A 35 2.68 -7.59 8.40
CA ASN A 35 2.53 -6.23 8.91
C ASN A 35 3.84 -5.43 8.83
N ILE A 36 4.37 -5.30 7.63
CA ILE A 36 5.58 -4.56 7.30
C ILE A 36 5.34 -3.87 5.97
N GLY A 37 5.76 -2.62 5.90
CA GLY A 37 5.83 -1.84 4.67
C GLY A 37 7.17 -1.14 4.54
N PHE A 38 7.38 -0.58 3.36
CA PHE A 38 8.52 0.25 3.07
C PHE A 38 8.08 1.48 2.28
N VAL A 39 8.76 2.61 2.51
CA VAL A 39 8.57 3.82 1.72
C VAL A 39 9.90 4.49 1.46
N LEU A 40 10.08 4.94 0.22
CA LEU A 40 11.17 5.81 -0.18
C LEU A 40 10.61 7.22 -0.37
N TYR A 41 11.01 8.14 0.49
CA TYR A 41 10.75 9.56 0.30
C TYR A 41 11.91 10.21 -0.44
N THR A 42 11.62 11.04 -1.43
CA THR A 42 12.63 11.79 -2.18
C THR A 42 12.28 13.27 -2.17
N LYS A 43 13.27 14.11 -1.84
CA LYS A 43 13.12 15.57 -1.90
C LYS A 43 12.84 15.98 -3.34
N THR A 44 11.83 16.79 -3.54
CA THR A 44 11.53 17.39 -4.84
C THR A 44 12.28 18.72 -5.00
N ARG A 45 12.11 19.38 -6.16
CA ARG A 45 12.59 20.76 -6.36
C ARG A 45 11.77 21.80 -5.60
N THR A 46 10.57 21.43 -5.12
CA THR A 46 9.68 22.32 -4.39
C THR A 46 9.95 22.18 -2.88
N PRO A 47 10.33 23.29 -2.19
CA PRO A 47 10.48 23.31 -0.75
C PRO A 47 9.29 22.72 0.01
N GLY A 48 9.56 21.93 1.06
CA GLY A 48 8.51 21.31 1.89
C GLY A 48 7.69 20.22 1.19
N VAL A 49 8.13 19.73 0.02
CA VAL A 49 7.45 18.66 -0.73
C VAL A 49 8.37 17.46 -0.95
N LEU A 50 7.88 16.28 -0.56
CA LEU A 50 8.50 14.99 -0.83
C LEU A 50 7.62 14.17 -1.79
N SER A 51 8.24 13.49 -2.75
CA SER A 51 7.61 12.38 -3.48
C SER A 51 7.84 11.09 -2.71
N ALA A 52 6.88 10.18 -2.74
CA ALA A 52 6.97 8.88 -2.09
C ALA A 52 6.73 7.73 -3.08
N ARG A 53 7.40 6.60 -2.85
CA ARG A 53 7.07 5.29 -3.42
C ARG A 53 6.96 4.31 -2.28
N TRP A 54 5.83 3.63 -2.15
CA TRP A 54 5.53 2.81 -0.97
C TRP A 54 5.06 1.41 -1.36
N ASN A 55 5.20 0.46 -0.43
CA ASN A 55 4.54 -0.83 -0.46
C ASN A 55 4.17 -1.29 0.96
N TYR A 56 3.20 -2.21 1.05
CA TYR A 56 2.78 -2.87 2.28
C TYR A 56 2.47 -4.35 2.02
N ALA A 57 2.99 -5.22 2.89
CA ALA A 57 2.74 -6.66 2.91
C ALA A 57 3.04 -7.40 1.59
N ASN A 58 3.85 -6.81 0.70
CA ASN A 58 4.03 -7.26 -0.70
C ASN A 58 2.73 -7.42 -1.50
N ALA A 59 1.62 -6.83 -1.03
CA ALA A 59 0.31 -6.93 -1.65
C ALA A 59 -0.16 -5.59 -2.23
N TYR A 60 0.28 -4.48 -1.63
CA TYR A 60 -0.12 -3.14 -2.02
C TYR A 60 1.12 -2.28 -2.28
N SER A 61 1.04 -1.41 -3.28
CA SER A 61 2.08 -0.43 -3.58
C SER A 61 1.54 0.75 -4.36
N GLY A 62 2.32 1.82 -4.41
CA GLY A 62 2.08 2.90 -5.35
C GLY A 62 2.86 4.17 -5.06
N PRO A 63 2.47 5.29 -5.70
CA PRO A 63 3.06 6.59 -5.44
C PRO A 63 2.44 7.26 -4.21
N GLY A 64 3.13 8.28 -3.71
CA GLY A 64 2.60 9.20 -2.71
C GLY A 64 3.24 10.57 -2.76
N LYS A 65 2.68 11.50 -2.01
CA LYS A 65 3.16 12.89 -1.91
C LYS A 65 2.98 13.40 -0.49
N ALA A 66 4.05 13.94 0.08
CA ALA A 66 4.03 14.60 1.38
C ALA A 66 4.29 16.10 1.23
N THR A 67 3.52 16.94 1.93
CA THR A 67 3.62 18.40 1.85
C THR A 67 3.56 19.04 3.24
N GLY A 68 4.23 20.18 3.44
CA GLY A 68 4.15 20.96 4.68
C GLY A 68 5.43 20.96 5.53
N GLY A 69 6.40 20.11 5.18
CA GLY A 69 7.69 20.03 5.88
C GLY A 69 8.56 21.27 5.73
N PRO A 70 9.78 21.24 6.28
CA PRO A 70 10.67 22.39 6.32
C PRO A 70 11.00 22.90 4.92
N LYS A 71 11.19 24.22 4.83
CA LYS A 71 11.53 24.88 3.56
C LYS A 71 12.93 24.52 3.05
N ALA A 72 13.84 24.03 3.89
CA ALA A 72 15.21 23.75 3.45
C ALA A 72 15.88 22.55 4.12
N GLY A 73 16.64 21.81 3.31
CA GLY A 73 17.78 20.99 3.71
C GLY A 73 17.49 19.64 4.37
N SER A 74 16.46 19.55 5.20
CA SER A 74 16.21 18.39 6.07
C SER A 74 15.00 17.57 5.65
N PHE A 75 14.95 16.30 6.06
CA PHE A 75 13.72 15.51 6.07
C PHE A 75 12.89 15.75 7.34
N VAL A 76 13.53 16.20 8.41
CA VAL A 76 12.90 16.40 9.72
C VAL A 76 11.77 17.42 9.62
N GLY A 77 10.57 17.04 10.08
CA GLY A 77 9.42 17.91 10.16
C GLY A 77 8.10 17.18 10.02
N ARG A 78 7.03 17.99 10.06
CA ARG A 78 5.65 17.54 9.94
C ARG A 78 5.16 17.71 8.51
N TYR A 79 4.48 16.71 7.98
CA TYR A 79 3.90 16.73 6.64
C TYR A 79 2.48 16.18 6.68
N HIS A 80 1.65 16.62 5.74
CA HIS A 80 0.47 15.86 5.33
C HIS A 80 0.87 14.95 4.17
N VAL A 81 0.71 13.63 4.30
CA VAL A 81 1.05 12.66 3.25
C VAL A 81 -0.19 11.98 2.70
N ARG A 82 -0.24 11.83 1.38
CA ARG A 82 -1.25 11.07 0.65
C ARG A 82 -0.60 9.95 -0.15
N TYR A 83 -1.18 8.76 -0.06
CA TYR A 83 -0.77 7.58 -0.81
C TYR A 83 -1.86 7.15 -1.79
N PHE A 84 -1.40 6.63 -2.91
CA PHE A 84 -2.25 6.10 -3.96
C PHE A 84 -1.75 4.71 -4.32
N LEU A 85 -2.65 3.87 -4.80
CA LEU A 85 -2.33 2.60 -5.44
C LEU A 85 -1.72 2.85 -6.83
N GLU A 86 -1.08 1.84 -7.43
CA GLU A 86 -0.47 1.97 -8.78
C GLU A 86 -1.47 2.42 -9.86
N ASN A 87 -2.75 2.08 -9.72
CA ASN A 87 -3.82 2.51 -10.64
C ASN A 87 -4.25 3.99 -10.43
N GLY A 88 -3.62 4.71 -9.50
CA GLY A 88 -3.94 6.10 -9.16
C GLY A 88 -5.10 6.27 -8.18
N GLN A 89 -5.75 5.19 -7.74
CA GLN A 89 -6.80 5.26 -6.72
C GLN A 89 -6.21 5.68 -5.37
N PHE A 90 -6.92 6.53 -4.64
CA PHE A 90 -6.56 6.90 -3.28
C PHE A 90 -6.51 5.66 -2.37
N SER A 91 -5.44 5.56 -1.57
CA SER A 91 -5.28 4.50 -0.56
C SER A 91 -5.55 5.07 0.82
N ASP A 92 -4.65 5.93 1.30
CA ASP A 92 -4.63 6.43 2.68
C ASP A 92 -4.00 7.82 2.74
N GLU A 93 -4.28 8.56 3.82
CA GLU A 93 -3.58 9.79 4.15
C GLU A 93 -3.29 9.89 5.64
N TYR A 94 -2.22 10.60 5.99
CA TYR A 94 -1.73 10.73 7.36
C TYR A 94 -1.11 12.09 7.62
N ASP A 95 -1.17 12.52 8.88
CA ASP A 95 -0.17 13.41 9.44
C ASP A 95 1.11 12.61 9.64
N LEU A 96 2.16 12.96 8.91
CA LEU A 96 3.48 12.34 8.98
C LEU A 96 4.42 13.21 9.81
N ASP A 97 5.04 12.62 10.81
CA ASP A 97 6.12 13.25 11.59
C ASP A 97 7.43 12.51 11.37
N ILE A 98 8.44 13.23 10.89
CA ILE A 98 9.78 12.70 10.68
C ILE A 98 10.72 13.40 11.65
N GLN A 99 11.36 12.64 12.52
CA GLN A 99 12.31 13.14 13.51
C GLN A 99 13.67 12.47 13.32
N ARG A 100 14.74 13.18 13.66
CA ARG A 100 16.08 12.56 13.69
C ARG A 100 16.22 11.78 14.99
N HIS A 101 16.61 10.52 14.89
CA HIS A 101 16.93 9.69 16.05
C HIS A 101 18.31 10.08 16.57
N ALA A 102 18.41 10.49 17.84
CA ALA A 102 19.68 10.91 18.44
C ALA A 102 20.18 9.87 19.46
N PRO A 103 21.48 9.49 19.44
CA PRO A 103 22.52 9.89 18.47
C PRO A 103 22.48 9.06 17.16
N GLY A 104 22.74 9.70 16.00
CA GLY A 104 22.96 8.98 14.73
C GLY A 104 22.38 9.64 13.47
N ASP A 105 22.41 8.88 12.38
CA ASP A 105 21.88 9.23 11.04
C ASP A 105 20.58 8.46 10.70
N PHE A 106 19.88 8.01 11.75
CA PHE A 106 18.59 7.36 11.65
C PHE A 106 17.46 8.34 11.89
N TYR A 107 16.27 7.95 11.44
CA TYR A 107 15.06 8.72 11.55
C TYR A 107 13.96 7.90 12.21
N ASP A 108 13.26 8.49 13.16
CA ASP A 108 11.98 8.01 13.64
C ASP A 108 10.88 8.60 12.78
N VAL A 109 9.99 7.76 12.27
CA VAL A 109 8.90 8.17 11.39
C VAL A 109 7.57 7.68 11.95
N THR A 110 6.63 8.59 12.13
CA THR A 110 5.33 8.30 12.71
C THR A 110 4.23 8.75 11.77
N TRP A 111 3.27 7.87 11.49
CA TRP A 111 2.06 8.18 10.74
C TRP A 111 0.89 8.27 11.72
N ILE A 112 0.15 9.36 11.65
CA ILE A 112 -0.87 9.75 12.62
C ILE A 112 -2.19 9.98 11.85
N THR A 113 -3.27 9.42 12.38
CA THR A 113 -4.64 9.66 11.90
C THR A 113 -5.48 10.08 13.09
N ASP A 114 -6.22 11.19 12.99
CA ASP A 114 -7.08 11.70 14.06
C ASP A 114 -6.36 11.83 15.43
N GLY A 115 -5.10 12.26 15.40
CA GLY A 115 -4.26 12.41 16.60
C GLY A 115 -3.77 11.09 17.20
N LYS A 116 -4.08 9.93 16.61
CA LYS A 116 -3.63 8.61 17.06
C LYS A 116 -2.56 8.05 16.14
N VAL A 117 -1.55 7.40 16.71
CA VAL A 117 -0.48 6.76 15.93
C VAL A 117 -1.01 5.52 15.22
N SER A 118 -1.02 5.54 13.89
CA SER A 118 -1.45 4.43 13.05
C SER A 118 -0.29 3.50 12.68
N ALA A 119 0.89 4.07 12.43
CA ALA A 119 2.10 3.32 12.08
C ALA A 119 3.36 3.99 12.60
N ARG A 120 4.41 3.18 12.78
CA ARG A 120 5.76 3.62 13.15
C ARG A 120 6.78 2.99 12.21
N GLY A 121 7.86 3.72 11.98
CA GLY A 121 8.95 3.26 11.14
C GLY A 121 10.27 3.88 11.52
N VAL A 122 11.32 3.24 11.00
CA VAL A 122 12.70 3.70 11.14
C VAL A 122 13.27 3.88 9.75
N GLY A 123 14.03 4.95 9.57
CA GLY A 123 14.59 5.31 8.27
C GLY A 123 16.06 5.69 8.30
N MET A 124 16.67 5.63 7.12
CA MET A 124 18.01 6.16 6.88
C MET A 124 18.10 6.89 5.55
N GLU A 125 18.93 7.91 5.48
CA GLU A 125 19.24 8.57 4.21
C GLU A 125 20.01 7.62 3.29
N VAL A 126 19.63 7.61 2.01
CA VAL A 126 20.31 6.80 1.00
C VAL A 126 21.46 7.62 0.42
N ALA A 127 22.69 7.15 0.61
CA ALA A 127 23.90 7.85 0.18
C ALA A 127 23.85 8.28 -1.30
N GLY A 128 24.27 9.51 -1.58
CA GLY A 128 24.27 10.10 -2.93
C GLY A 128 22.89 10.40 -3.51
N ARG A 129 21.80 10.11 -2.78
CA ARG A 129 20.43 10.38 -3.21
C ARG A 129 19.78 11.31 -2.20
N LYS A 130 18.99 12.28 -2.67
CA LYS A 130 18.18 13.17 -1.81
C LYS A 130 16.96 12.42 -1.27
N SER A 131 17.15 11.21 -0.75
CA SER A 131 16.09 10.26 -0.38
C SER A 131 16.28 9.65 0.99
N LEU A 132 15.15 9.37 1.65
CA LEU A 132 15.03 8.71 2.95
C LEU A 132 14.28 7.40 2.73
N ALA A 133 14.94 6.27 2.99
CA ALA A 133 14.34 4.95 2.97
C ALA A 133 13.81 4.61 4.36
N VAL A 134 12.55 4.17 4.47
CA VAL A 134 11.89 3.93 5.75
C VAL A 134 11.18 2.58 5.72
N GLY A 135 11.56 1.69 6.63
CA GLY A 135 10.77 0.50 6.95
C GLY A 135 9.76 0.83 8.03
N TRP A 136 8.53 0.33 7.91
CA TRP A 136 7.45 0.66 8.84
C TRP A 136 6.52 -0.52 9.10
N ARG A 137 5.74 -0.43 10.19
CA ARG A 137 4.66 -1.36 10.54
C ARG A 137 3.48 -0.61 11.13
N ARG A 138 2.28 -1.17 11.04
CA ARG A 138 1.12 -0.64 11.76
C ARG A 138 1.28 -0.89 13.26
N VAL A 139 0.69 -0.01 14.07
CA VAL A 139 0.73 -0.12 15.54
C VAL A 139 -0.33 -1.10 16.06
N ALA A 140 -1.45 -1.23 15.35
CA ALA A 140 -2.43 -2.28 15.59
C ALA A 140 -2.36 -3.32 14.47
N ASP A 141 -2.37 -4.59 14.88
CA ASP A 141 -3.04 -5.69 14.16
C ASP A 141 -4.14 -6.19 15.10
#